data_AF-A0A925U8A5-F1
#
_entry.id   AF-A0A925U8A5-F1
#
_cell.length_a   1.000
_cell.length_b   1.000
_cell.length_c   1.000
_cell.angle_alpha   90.00
_cell.angle_beta   90.00
_cell.angle_gamma   90.00
#
_symmetry.space_group_name_H-M   'P 1'
#
loop_
_entity.id
_entity.type
_entity.pdbx_description
1 polymer ?
#
loop_
_entity_poly.entity_id
_entity_poly.type
_entity_poly.pdbx_seq_one_letter_code
_entity_poly.pdbx_strand_id
1 'polypeptide(L)'
;SMEQEDLAMLTDLIVQYQPASVIFLGDLFHSELNNDWGWFVLWRDLHRNVEMILIRGNHDILHRQYYLQARFQLYDSLKIGPFIFSHEPLSNRALSRVAEYVISGHIHPGVKLNGKGRQSVTLPCFHFGARQALMPAFGQFTGKVCVKCTDEDRVFGILKHKVIAL
;
A
#
# COMPACT_ATOMS: atom_id res chain seq x y z
N SER A 1 10.02 16.49 5.28
CA SER A 1 10.65 15.15 5.22
C SER A 1 9.98 14.35 4.12
N MET A 2 10.49 13.16 3.81
CA MET A 2 9.84 12.23 2.86
C MET A 2 8.39 11.93 3.30
N GLU A 3 8.11 11.81 4.60
CA GLU A 3 6.74 11.60 5.08
C GLU A 3 5.82 12.81 4.84
N GLN A 4 6.35 14.04 4.91
CA GLN A 4 5.54 15.25 4.67
C GLN A 4 5.10 15.38 3.21
N GLU A 5 5.95 14.97 2.25
CA GLU A 5 5.59 14.91 0.83
C GLU A 5 4.49 13.85 0.59
N ASP A 6 4.60 12.69 1.23
CA ASP A 6 3.59 11.63 1.14
C ASP A 6 2.24 12.08 1.73
N LEU A 7 2.23 12.80 2.86
CA LEU A 7 1.01 13.36 3.44
C LEU A 7 0.39 14.47 2.59
N ALA A 8 1.21 15.27 1.89
CA ALA A 8 0.72 16.26 0.94
C ALA A 8 0.04 15.56 -0.26
N MET A 9 0.70 14.57 -0.85
CA MET A 9 0.10 13.77 -1.93
C MET A 9 -1.20 13.09 -1.50
N LEU A 10 -1.24 12.50 -0.30
CA LEU A 10 -2.46 11.88 0.22
C LEU A 10 -3.57 12.91 0.48
N THR A 11 -3.21 14.13 0.90
CA THR A 11 -4.16 15.23 1.04
C THR A 11 -4.79 15.59 -0.31
N ASP A 12 -3.98 15.73 -1.36
CA ASP A 12 -4.47 16.04 -2.70
C ASP A 12 -5.45 14.96 -3.19
N LEU A 13 -5.13 13.68 -2.95
CA LEU A 13 -6.01 12.56 -3.29
C LEU A 13 -7.33 12.58 -2.48
N ILE A 14 -7.28 12.83 -1.18
CA ILE A 14 -8.49 12.92 -0.34
C ILE A 14 -9.38 14.09 -0.81
N VAL A 15 -8.79 15.25 -1.10
CA VAL A 15 -9.54 16.42 -1.59
C VAL A 15 -10.15 16.14 -2.95
N GLN A 16 -9.40 15.51 -3.86
CA GLN A 16 -9.84 15.22 -5.22
C GLN A 16 -10.96 14.17 -5.26
N TYR A 17 -10.80 13.06 -4.53
CA TYR A 17 -11.70 11.91 -4.64
C TYR A 17 -12.78 11.85 -3.55
N GLN A 18 -12.67 12.67 -2.51
CA GLN A 18 -13.59 12.74 -1.37
C GLN A 18 -14.00 11.35 -0.83
N PRO A 19 -13.04 10.47 -0.51
CA PRO A 19 -13.36 9.12 -0.08
C PRO A 19 -14.05 9.14 1.29
N ALA A 20 -15.01 8.24 1.49
CA ALA A 20 -15.56 7.98 2.82
C ALA A 20 -14.50 7.33 3.75
N SER A 21 -13.61 6.51 3.19
CA SER A 21 -12.60 5.76 3.92
C SER A 21 -11.28 5.63 3.16
N VAL A 22 -10.16 5.60 3.88
CA VAL A 22 -8.82 5.25 3.39
C VAL A 22 -8.33 4.01 4.14
N ILE A 23 -7.89 3.00 3.39
CA ILE A 23 -7.32 1.76 3.93
C ILE A 23 -5.81 1.76 3.65
N PHE A 24 -5.03 1.73 4.72
CA PHE A 24 -3.57 1.59 4.69
C PHE A 24 -3.21 0.11 4.82
N LEU A 25 -2.47 -0.42 3.84
CA LEU A 25 -2.02 -1.82 3.80
C LEU A 25 -0.71 -2.01 4.56
N GLY A 26 -0.67 -1.49 5.79
CA GLY A 26 0.44 -1.57 6.73
C GLY A 26 1.61 -0.65 6.42
N ASP A 27 2.61 -0.73 7.30
CA ASP A 27 3.87 0.02 7.27
C ASP A 27 3.64 1.53 7.13
N LEU A 28 2.70 2.04 7.93
CA LEU A 28 2.35 3.45 7.97
C LEU A 28 3.48 4.29 8.59
N PHE A 29 4.19 3.72 9.57
CA PHE A 29 5.35 4.35 10.21
C PHE A 29 6.48 3.34 10.39
N HIS A 30 7.69 3.73 9.96
CA HIS A 30 8.88 2.87 10.03
C HIS A 30 9.75 3.06 11.29
N SER A 31 9.44 4.01 12.20
CA SER A 31 10.30 4.34 13.34
C SER A 31 9.55 4.74 14.62
N GLU A 32 10.33 4.82 15.71
CA GLU A 32 9.91 5.29 17.04
C GLU A 32 9.24 6.68 16.99
N LEU A 33 8.46 6.99 18.04
CA LEU A 33 7.79 8.28 18.22
C LEU A 33 8.79 9.44 18.08
N ASN A 34 8.78 10.06 16.92
CA ASN A 34 9.57 11.25 16.62
C ASN A 34 8.62 12.41 16.26
N ASN A 35 9.18 13.53 15.82
CA ASN A 35 8.38 14.69 15.40
C ASN A 35 7.39 14.37 14.27
N ASP A 36 7.62 13.32 13.47
CA ASP A 36 6.77 12.97 12.33
C ASP A 36 5.42 12.42 12.78
N TRP A 37 5.35 11.75 13.95
CA TRP A 37 4.08 11.35 14.55
C TRP A 37 3.22 12.57 14.94
N GLY A 38 3.85 13.61 15.48
CA GLY A 38 3.14 14.85 15.83
C GLY A 38 2.53 15.53 14.60
N TRP A 39 3.30 15.63 13.51
CA TRP A 39 2.81 16.15 12.22
C TRP A 39 1.66 15.31 11.67
N PHE A 40 1.77 14.00 11.79
CA PHE A 40 0.72 13.10 11.34
C PHE A 40 -0.59 13.27 12.10
N VAL A 41 -0.54 13.42 13.43
CA VAL A 41 -1.73 13.67 14.25
C VAL A 41 -2.41 14.98 13.82
N LEU A 42 -1.62 16.04 13.58
CA LEU A 42 -2.13 17.31 13.07
C LEU A 42 -2.75 17.17 11.68
N TRP A 43 -2.10 16.44 10.77
CA TRP A 43 -2.63 16.15 9.44
C TRP A 43 -3.94 15.36 9.52
N ARG A 44 -4.00 14.35 10.39
CA ARG A 44 -5.18 13.51 10.62
C ARG A 44 -6.36 14.31 11.16
N ASP A 45 -6.09 15.40 11.88
CA ASP A 45 -7.09 16.37 12.35
C ASP A 45 -7.75 17.19 11.23
N LEU A 46 -7.05 17.42 10.11
CA LEU A 46 -7.62 18.07 8.93
C LEU A 46 -8.65 17.18 8.21
N HIS A 47 -8.49 15.86 8.34
CA HIS A 47 -9.28 14.87 7.60
C HIS A 47 -10.24 14.08 8.49
N ARG A 48 -10.72 14.67 9.60
CA ARG A 48 -11.55 14.00 10.64
C ARG A 48 -12.77 13.25 10.12
N ASN A 49 -13.35 13.70 9.01
CA ASN A 49 -14.55 13.11 8.41
C ASN A 49 -14.26 11.87 7.55
N VAL A 50 -12.99 11.61 7.22
CA VAL A 50 -12.56 10.42 6.49
C VAL A 50 -12.23 9.33 7.50
N GLU A 51 -12.85 8.17 7.32
CA GLU A 51 -12.52 6.97 8.08
C GLU A 51 -11.11 6.51 7.69
N MET A 52 -10.25 6.26 8.68
CA MET A 52 -8.89 5.78 8.43
C MET A 52 -8.70 4.41 9.07
N ILE A 53 -8.39 3.44 8.23
CA ILE A 53 -8.25 2.04 8.58
C ILE A 53 -6.81 1.64 8.32
N LEU A 54 -6.13 1.09 9.32
CA LEU A 54 -4.80 0.51 9.18
C LEU A 54 -4.88 -1.00 9.34
N ILE A 55 -4.52 -1.71 8.26
CA ILE A 55 -4.20 -3.13 8.31
C ILE A 55 -2.75 -3.22 8.78
N ARG A 56 -2.51 -3.68 10.02
CA ARG A 56 -1.19 -3.55 10.63
C ARG A 56 -0.12 -4.33 9.86
N GLY A 57 0.96 -3.64 9.55
CA GLY A 57 2.16 -4.23 8.99
C GLY A 57 3.19 -4.62 10.04
N ASN A 58 4.27 -5.26 9.58
CA ASN A 58 5.34 -5.72 10.47
C ASN A 58 6.19 -4.56 11.01
N HIS A 59 6.16 -3.39 10.34
CA HIS A 59 6.83 -2.18 10.84
C HIS A 59 5.94 -1.27 11.69
N ASP A 60 4.63 -1.53 11.78
CA ASP A 60 3.71 -0.78 12.63
C ASP A 60 3.85 -1.15 14.12
N ILE A 61 5.02 -0.83 14.69
CA ILE A 61 5.46 -1.27 16.03
C ILE A 61 5.01 -0.34 17.16
N LEU A 62 4.40 0.81 16.86
CA LEU A 62 3.93 1.73 17.89
C LEU A 62 2.84 1.07 18.75
N HIS A 63 2.78 1.47 20.02
CA HIS A 63 1.74 0.95 20.90
C HIS A 63 0.35 1.30 20.35
N ARG A 64 -0.57 0.32 20.37
CA ARG A 64 -1.92 0.41 19.79
C ARG A 64 -2.64 1.73 20.12
N GLN A 65 -2.45 2.22 21.34
CA GLN A 65 -3.07 3.44 21.85
C GLN A 65 -2.74 4.69 21.03
N TYR A 66 -1.54 4.80 20.45
CA TYR A 66 -1.17 5.94 19.60
C TYR A 66 -2.07 6.03 18.37
N TYR A 67 -2.21 4.93 17.62
CA TYR A 67 -3.09 4.89 16.45
C TYR A 67 -4.56 5.17 16.81
N LEU A 68 -5.05 4.64 17.93
CA LEU A 68 -6.43 4.90 18.38
C LEU A 68 -6.65 6.38 18.73
N GLN A 69 -5.68 7.01 19.39
CA GLN A 69 -5.71 8.45 19.67
C GLN A 69 -5.69 9.28 18.38
N ALA A 70 -5.00 8.80 17.35
CA ALA A 70 -5.06 9.33 15.98
C ALA A 70 -6.33 8.90 15.21
N ARG A 71 -7.33 8.29 15.86
CA ARG A 71 -8.61 7.87 15.25
C ARG A 71 -8.44 6.91 14.07
N PHE A 72 -7.49 6.00 14.18
CA PHE A 72 -7.38 4.85 13.29
C PHE A 72 -8.19 3.68 13.81
N GLN A 73 -8.83 2.96 12.90
CA GLN A 73 -9.26 1.60 13.15
C GLN A 73 -8.14 0.64 12.78
N LEU A 74 -7.94 -0.40 13.60
CA LEU A 74 -6.83 -1.32 13.46
C LEU A 74 -7.34 -2.72 13.22
N TYR A 75 -6.82 -3.36 12.18
CA TYR A 75 -7.13 -4.74 11.81
C TYR A 75 -5.85 -5.50 11.48
N ASP A 76 -5.85 -6.81 11.69
CA ASP A 76 -4.79 -7.68 11.16
C ASP A 76 -5.12 -8.10 9.70
N SER A 77 -6.41 -8.18 9.37
CA SER A 77 -6.94 -8.25 8.01
C SER A 77 -8.37 -7.73 8.00
N LEU A 78 -8.84 -7.24 6.86
CA LEU A 78 -10.20 -6.69 6.73
C LEU A 78 -10.88 -7.22 5.49
N LYS A 79 -12.07 -7.80 5.66
CA LYS A 79 -12.92 -8.24 4.55
C LYS A 79 -13.97 -7.16 4.24
N ILE A 80 -14.04 -6.74 2.97
CA ILE A 80 -15.09 -5.85 2.46
C ILE A 80 -15.59 -6.41 1.13
N GLY A 81 -16.87 -6.82 1.10
CA GLY A 81 -17.46 -7.42 -0.09
C GLY A 81 -16.66 -8.66 -0.56
N PRO A 82 -16.23 -8.71 -1.84
CA PRO A 82 -15.47 -9.84 -2.39
C PRO A 82 -13.96 -9.75 -2.12
N PHE A 83 -13.51 -8.78 -1.32
CA PHE A 83 -12.09 -8.51 -1.10
C PHE A 83 -11.66 -8.78 0.34
N ILE A 84 -10.42 -9.26 0.48
CA ILE A 84 -9.68 -9.26 1.75
C ILE A 84 -8.47 -8.33 1.59
N PHE A 85 -8.35 -7.37 2.49
CA PHE A 85 -7.18 -6.49 2.62
C PHE A 85 -6.26 -7.07 3.69
N SER A 86 -5.00 -7.30 3.31
CA SER A 86 -3.95 -7.79 4.20
C SER A 86 -2.68 -6.94 4.01
N HIS A 87 -1.81 -6.90 5.02
CA HIS A 87 -0.50 -6.28 4.84
C HIS A 87 0.39 -7.14 3.93
N GLU A 88 0.62 -8.38 4.34
CA GLU A 88 1.41 -9.35 3.56
C GLU A 88 0.53 -10.13 2.56
N PRO A 89 1.09 -10.54 1.42
CA PRO A 89 0.42 -11.46 0.50
C PRO A 89 0.21 -12.83 1.15
N LEU A 90 -0.85 -13.51 0.75
CA LEU A 90 -1.12 -14.86 1.22
C LEU A 90 -0.33 -15.90 0.42
N SER A 91 0.18 -16.92 1.11
CA SER A 91 0.72 -18.12 0.45
C SER A 91 -0.35 -18.84 -0.36
N ASN A 92 0.04 -19.61 -1.38
CA ASN A 92 -0.91 -20.40 -2.20
C ASN A 92 -1.81 -21.33 -1.36
N ARG A 93 -1.29 -21.88 -0.26
CA ARG A 93 -2.05 -22.72 0.67
C ARG A 93 -3.07 -21.92 1.49
N ALA A 94 -2.77 -20.66 1.82
CA ALA A 94 -3.73 -19.79 2.50
C ALA A 94 -4.78 -19.28 1.50
N LEU A 95 -4.37 -18.91 0.29
CA LEU A 95 -5.29 -18.51 -0.79
C LEU A 95 -6.31 -19.60 -1.09
N SER A 96 -5.92 -20.88 -1.12
CA SER A 96 -6.87 -21.98 -1.37
C SER A 96 -7.97 -22.15 -0.30
N ARG A 97 -7.86 -21.45 0.83
CA ARG A 97 -8.83 -21.52 1.94
C ARG A 97 -9.78 -20.33 2.03
N VAL A 98 -9.52 -19.27 1.28
CA VAL A 98 -10.42 -18.11 1.18
C VAL A 98 -11.12 -18.16 -0.17
N ALA A 99 -12.30 -17.55 -0.30
CA ALA A 99 -13.00 -17.43 -1.59
C ALA A 99 -12.78 -16.05 -2.22
N GLU A 100 -12.48 -15.08 -1.38
CA GLU A 100 -12.28 -13.68 -1.69
C GLU A 100 -10.99 -13.43 -2.46
N TYR A 101 -10.95 -12.30 -3.16
CA TYR A 101 -9.75 -11.82 -3.83
C TYR A 101 -8.91 -10.97 -2.86
N VAL A 102 -7.64 -11.32 -2.69
CA VAL A 102 -6.77 -10.66 -1.70
C VAL A 102 -6.09 -9.44 -2.30
N ILE A 103 -6.00 -8.34 -1.55
CA ILE A 103 -5.25 -7.14 -1.92
C ILE A 103 -4.23 -6.87 -0.82
N SER A 104 -2.94 -6.88 -1.16
CA SER A 104 -1.86 -6.77 -0.19
C SER A 104 -0.77 -5.78 -0.59
N GLY A 105 -0.07 -5.26 0.42
CA GLY A 105 1.11 -4.41 0.27
C GLY A 105 2.42 -5.18 0.50
N HIS A 106 3.29 -4.63 1.35
CA HIS A 106 4.56 -5.19 1.86
C HIS A 106 5.67 -5.49 0.84
N ILE A 107 5.37 -6.25 -0.21
CA ILE A 107 6.39 -6.76 -1.17
C ILE A 107 6.96 -5.67 -2.07
N HIS A 108 6.22 -4.58 -2.28
CA HIS A 108 6.57 -3.51 -3.22
C HIS A 108 6.95 -4.08 -4.60
N PRO A 109 5.96 -4.63 -5.32
CA PRO A 109 6.20 -5.35 -6.56
C PRO A 109 6.88 -4.47 -7.61
N GLY A 110 7.93 -5.04 -8.20
CA GLY A 110 8.65 -4.48 -9.33
C GLY A 110 8.52 -5.36 -10.56
N VAL A 111 8.39 -4.74 -11.73
CA VAL A 111 8.39 -5.42 -13.03
C VAL A 111 9.61 -4.99 -13.84
N LYS A 112 10.34 -5.98 -14.35
CA LYS A 112 11.56 -5.76 -15.13
C LYS A 112 11.22 -5.59 -16.61
N LEU A 113 11.56 -4.44 -17.17
CA LEU A 113 11.51 -4.16 -18.60
C LEU A 113 12.91 -4.30 -19.19
N ASN A 114 13.01 -4.98 -20.34
CA ASN A 114 14.26 -5.11 -21.09
C ASN A 114 14.23 -4.21 -22.33
N GLY A 115 15.25 -3.37 -22.48
CA GLY A 115 15.43 -2.48 -23.61
C GLY A 115 16.46 -3.00 -24.62
N LYS A 116 16.72 -2.21 -25.66
CA LYS A 116 17.78 -2.48 -26.62
C LYS A 116 19.15 -2.43 -25.95
N GLY A 117 20.12 -3.20 -26.45
CA GLY A 117 21.50 -3.16 -25.96
C GLY A 117 21.70 -3.73 -24.54
N ARG A 118 20.87 -4.70 -24.12
CA ARG A 118 20.93 -5.36 -22.79
C ARG A 118 20.63 -4.44 -21.60
N GLN A 119 20.04 -3.27 -21.85
CA GLN A 119 19.56 -2.40 -20.77
C GLN A 119 18.32 -3.00 -20.14
N SER A 120 18.17 -2.86 -18.82
CA SER A 120 16.94 -3.23 -18.14
C SER A 120 16.61 -2.24 -17.03
N VAL A 121 15.32 -1.98 -16.84
CA VAL A 121 14.81 -1.11 -15.76
C VAL A 121 13.73 -1.85 -14.99
N THR A 122 13.72 -1.69 -13.67
CA THR A 122 12.65 -2.22 -12.81
C THR A 122 11.73 -1.09 -12.39
N LEU A 123 10.50 -1.12 -12.88
CA LEU A 123 9.45 -0.17 -12.51
C LEU A 123 8.68 -0.72 -11.30
N PRO A 124 8.23 0.14 -10.37
CA PRO A 124 7.17 -0.28 -9.46
C PRO A 124 5.92 -0.60 -10.29
N CYS A 125 5.11 -1.54 -9.84
CA CYS A 125 3.91 -1.92 -10.58
C CYS A 125 2.72 -2.20 -9.67
N PHE A 126 1.52 -2.14 -10.24
CA PHE A 126 0.41 -2.92 -9.72
C PHE A 126 0.49 -4.31 -10.36
N HIS A 127 0.44 -5.36 -9.55
CA HIS A 127 0.43 -6.74 -10.04
C HIS A 127 -0.91 -7.37 -9.65
N PHE A 128 -1.67 -7.86 -10.61
CA PHE A 128 -2.94 -8.57 -10.39
C PHE A 128 -2.80 -9.99 -10.93
N GLY A 129 -2.69 -10.96 -10.02
CA GLY A 129 -2.77 -12.38 -10.37
C GLY A 129 -4.20 -12.91 -10.33
N ALA A 130 -4.37 -14.21 -10.51
CA ALA A 130 -5.70 -14.84 -10.54
C ALA A 130 -6.51 -14.67 -9.23
N ARG A 131 -5.83 -14.58 -8.07
CA ARG A 131 -6.48 -14.60 -6.75
C ARG A 131 -6.00 -13.54 -5.76
N GLN A 132 -4.96 -12.80 -6.11
CA GLN A 132 -4.45 -11.72 -5.27
C GLN A 132 -3.81 -10.62 -6.11
N ALA A 133 -3.89 -9.39 -5.62
CA ALA A 133 -3.17 -8.25 -6.14
C ALA A 133 -2.13 -7.74 -5.15
N LEU A 134 -1.00 -7.31 -5.68
CA LEU A 134 0.08 -6.66 -4.96
C LEU A 134 0.10 -5.18 -5.31
N MET A 135 -0.03 -4.35 -4.28
CA MET A 135 0.00 -2.90 -4.40
C MET A 135 1.44 -2.37 -4.29
N PRO A 136 1.81 -1.37 -5.10
CA PRO A 136 3.11 -0.70 -4.97
C PRO A 136 3.22 0.05 -3.64
N ALA A 137 4.46 0.45 -3.27
CA ALA A 137 4.63 1.48 -2.24
C ALA A 137 3.90 2.76 -2.66
N PHE A 138 3.26 3.44 -1.71
CA PHE A 138 2.66 4.76 -1.97
C PHE A 138 3.74 5.85 -2.03
N GLY A 139 4.64 5.88 -1.03
CA GLY A 139 5.70 6.86 -0.94
C GLY A 139 6.97 6.51 -1.73
N GLN A 140 8.01 7.32 -1.55
CA GLN A 140 9.29 7.18 -2.27
C GLN A 140 10.18 6.02 -1.78
N PHE A 141 9.60 4.88 -1.44
CA PHE A 141 10.35 3.69 -1.07
C PHE A 141 11.07 3.08 -2.28
N THR A 142 12.35 2.79 -2.13
CA THR A 142 13.25 2.41 -3.25
C THR A 142 13.40 0.90 -3.43
N GLY A 143 13.05 0.10 -2.41
CA GLY A 143 13.08 -1.36 -2.49
C GLY A 143 11.97 -1.88 -3.39
N LYS A 144 12.32 -2.74 -4.35
CA LYS A 144 11.37 -3.40 -5.25
C LYS A 144 11.69 -4.88 -5.34
N VAL A 145 10.70 -5.73 -5.10
CA VAL A 145 10.84 -7.17 -5.35
C VAL A 145 10.40 -7.45 -6.77
N CYS A 146 11.33 -7.93 -7.61
CA CYS A 146 10.99 -8.30 -8.98
C CYS A 146 10.05 -9.53 -8.96
N VAL A 147 8.77 -9.30 -9.23
CA VAL A 147 7.76 -10.37 -9.22
C VAL A 147 7.85 -11.15 -10.53
N LYS A 148 7.79 -12.48 -10.42
CA LYS A 148 7.64 -13.35 -11.60
C LYS A 148 6.21 -13.24 -12.08
N CYS A 149 6.04 -12.78 -13.30
CA CYS A 149 4.72 -12.63 -13.92
C CYS A 149 4.44 -13.86 -14.79
N THR A 150 3.19 -14.31 -14.78
CA THR A 150 2.66 -15.31 -15.72
C THR A 150 1.85 -14.62 -16.81
N ASP A 151 1.56 -15.32 -17.91
CA ASP A 151 0.76 -14.78 -19.02
C ASP A 151 -0.70 -14.47 -18.61
N GLU A 152 -1.14 -15.00 -17.47
CA GLU A 152 -2.47 -14.75 -16.91
C GLU A 152 -2.51 -13.51 -15.99
N ASP A 153 -1.35 -13.01 -15.56
CA ASP A 153 -1.25 -11.85 -14.69
C ASP A 153 -1.50 -10.56 -15.48
N ARG A 154 -2.17 -9.59 -14.85
CA ARG A 154 -2.26 -8.22 -15.36
C ARG A 154 -1.32 -7.33 -14.60
N VAL A 155 -0.31 -6.80 -15.28
CA VAL A 155 0.73 -5.99 -14.66
C VAL A 155 0.70 -4.59 -15.23
N PHE A 156 0.72 -3.61 -14.34
CA PHE A 156 0.67 -2.20 -14.69
C PHE A 156 1.90 -1.49 -14.14
N GLY A 157 2.86 -1.18 -15.01
CA GLY A 157 4.08 -0.45 -14.66
C GLY A 157 3.79 1.02 -14.36
N ILE A 158 4.41 1.56 -13.31
CA ILE A 158 4.23 2.94 -12.86
C ILE A 158 5.42 3.77 -13.32
N LEU A 159 5.11 4.83 -14.06
CA LEU A 159 6.02 5.88 -14.48
C LEU A 159 5.60 7.18 -13.80
N LYS A 160 6.48 8.19 -13.83
CA LYS A 160 6.31 9.45 -13.08
C LYS A 160 4.92 10.10 -13.20
N HIS A 161 4.29 10.04 -14.38
CA HIS A 161 2.99 10.67 -14.64
C HIS A 161 2.00 9.76 -15.36
N LYS A 162 2.26 8.45 -15.43
CA LYS A 162 1.36 7.51 -16.11
C LYS A 162 1.52 6.09 -15.60
N VAL A 163 0.45 5.33 -15.76
CA VAL A 163 0.43 3.88 -15.60
C VAL A 163 0.38 3.25 -16.99
N ILE A 164 1.18 2.21 -17.22
CA ILE A 164 1.21 1.47 -18.50
C ILE A 164 0.85 0.00 -18.26
N ALA A 165 -0.04 -0.55 -19.07
CA ALA A 165 -0.26 -1.99 -19.11
C ALA A 165 0.95 -2.66 -19.80
N LEU A 166 1.42 -3.77 -19.23
CA LEU A 166 2.57 -4.54 -19.69
C LEU A 166 2.15 -5.92 -20.20
#